data_AF-A0A7W0J464-F1
#
_entry.id   AF-A0A7W0J464-F1
#
_cell.length_a   1.000
_cell.length_b   1.000
_cell.length_c   1.000
_cell.angle_alpha   90.00
_cell.angle_beta   90.00
_cell.angle_gamma   90.00
#
_symmetry.space_group_name_H-M   'P 1'
#
loop_
_entity.id
_entity.type
_entity.pdbx_description
1 polymer ?
#
loop_
_entity_poly.entity_id
_entity_poly.type
_entity_poly.pdbx_seq_one_letter_code
_entity_poly.pdbx_strand_id
1 'polypeptide(L)'
;MSERKKLFIIDGNNYMHRAFHALPPLLSPDGKPAGALYGFARMLLSILKKHKPERMAVVFDSPGKNFRHSEYSAYKANRPAPDETLVFQLQNMSGITKGLGIASISAPGFEADDLTASMAEKFKDTYDIYIVSADKDLCQLVDERVKIFNDAKKIIMGTEEIMEKYGVRAVQFCDWQALVGDKSDNIPGGAGIGPKGATALISEYGSIENIYEKIDSVKESLRQKLIASKDNIFLSKKLVTLLKNVPVPLDDEDMKPDINPVSVVTLAETWGFASLKKEYGGAPAYAGAESPKISHESPQCLYTDDVSFFKKCESLAIRFADGKKLKGIAFAGGGKVSFADTMQTELDFGAGESYKKTLAEIFANPEIKIVTDDSKRIFNYCFHENIPIKSAVTDLSLMGYVIDSRPRQDLVRLSSKYLARDISETDQKEDFGAEAALMFNLKTVMEAKTEAMGLTPIYRDIEKPLAEVLAHMEFYGVKLDSATLEIFSVFLEKEIAQVRGKIVELAGEDFNINSNVDVQRILFEKLKIVSKKKTKTGASVDAEVLRDNALENPICAQLIKYRTLAKMKSTYADALPALVGYDGRLHTTFNSTGTLTGRLSSSRPNLQNIPARGELAGEIRKAFVCD
;
A
#
# COMPACT_ATOMS: atom_id res chain seq x y z
N MET A 1 -12.07 -23.90 33.36
CA MET A 1 -11.07 -22.83 33.14
C MET A 1 -11.52 -22.08 31.90
N SER A 2 -11.71 -20.76 31.95
CA SER A 2 -12.01 -20.00 30.72
C SER A 2 -10.87 -20.20 29.73
N GLU A 3 -11.19 -20.46 28.47
CA GLU A 3 -10.18 -20.56 27.40
C GLU A 3 -9.37 -19.25 27.39
N ARG A 4 -8.05 -19.34 27.59
CA ARG A 4 -7.19 -18.14 27.57
C ARG A 4 -7.05 -17.67 26.13
N LYS A 5 -6.93 -16.36 25.96
CA LYS A 5 -6.77 -15.72 24.66
C LYS A 5 -5.47 -16.17 23.99
N LYS A 6 -5.44 -16.18 22.67
CA LYS A 6 -4.33 -16.62 21.83
C LYS A 6 -3.64 -15.44 21.16
N LEU A 7 -2.31 -15.43 21.18
CA LEU A 7 -1.48 -14.49 20.44
C LEU A 7 -0.70 -15.24 19.36
N PHE A 8 -0.82 -14.80 18.11
CA PHE A 8 -0.05 -15.34 16.99
C PHE A 8 1.06 -14.36 16.61
N ILE A 9 2.31 -14.80 16.74
CA ILE A 9 3.49 -14.02 16.34
C ILE A 9 4.00 -14.62 15.04
N ILE A 10 3.93 -13.88 13.93
CA ILE A 10 4.25 -14.40 12.60
C ILE A 10 5.61 -13.91 12.16
N ASP A 11 6.46 -14.84 11.72
CA ASP A 11 7.70 -14.54 11.03
C ASP A 11 7.40 -14.13 9.58
N GLY A 12 7.43 -12.81 9.35
CA GLY A 12 7.10 -12.21 8.06
C GLY A 12 8.10 -12.59 6.97
N ASN A 13 9.39 -12.65 7.31
CA ASN A 13 10.45 -12.99 6.37
C ASN A 13 10.31 -14.44 5.90
N ASN A 14 10.08 -15.39 6.81
CA ASN A 14 9.81 -16.79 6.46
C ASN A 14 8.60 -16.93 5.51
N TYR A 15 7.52 -16.21 5.80
CA TYR A 15 6.33 -16.24 4.97
C TYR A 15 6.57 -15.64 3.58
N MET A 16 7.31 -14.52 3.49
CA MET A 16 7.66 -13.89 2.21
C MET A 16 8.51 -14.81 1.34
N HIS A 17 9.55 -15.44 1.90
CA HIS A 17 10.37 -16.42 1.19
C HIS A 17 9.54 -17.62 0.71
N ARG A 18 8.66 -18.16 1.57
CA ARG A 18 7.74 -19.25 1.20
C ARG A 18 6.81 -18.85 0.05
N ALA A 19 6.19 -17.68 0.14
CA ALA A 19 5.29 -17.18 -0.89
C ALA A 19 6.04 -16.97 -2.22
N PHE A 20 7.27 -16.46 -2.18
CA PHE A 20 8.11 -16.25 -3.36
C PHE A 20 8.45 -17.55 -4.11
N HIS A 21 8.78 -18.62 -3.39
CA HIS A 21 9.09 -19.91 -4.02
C HIS A 21 7.85 -20.71 -4.44
N ALA A 22 6.71 -20.50 -3.77
CA ALA A 22 5.47 -21.22 -4.06
C ALA A 22 4.66 -20.59 -5.20
N LEU A 23 4.71 -19.26 -5.34
CA LEU A 23 3.94 -18.54 -6.33
C LEU A 23 4.78 -18.17 -7.55
N PRO A 24 4.15 -18.16 -8.73
CA PRO A 24 4.80 -17.66 -9.94
C PRO A 24 5.07 -16.14 -9.85
N PRO A 25 5.97 -15.60 -10.68
CA PRO A 25 6.24 -14.16 -10.72
C PRO A 25 5.01 -13.41 -11.26
N LEU A 26 4.11 -13.02 -10.36
CA LEU A 26 2.98 -12.16 -10.65
C LEU A 26 3.44 -10.71 -10.61
N LEU A 27 2.89 -9.91 -11.52
CA LEU A 27 3.13 -8.48 -11.59
C LEU A 27 1.89 -7.72 -11.11
N SER A 28 2.14 -6.61 -10.45
CA SER A 28 1.13 -5.59 -10.13
C SER A 28 0.75 -4.78 -11.39
N PRO A 29 -0.33 -3.97 -11.35
CA PRO A 29 -0.79 -3.21 -12.51
C PRO A 29 0.23 -2.21 -13.06
N ASP A 30 1.16 -1.75 -12.23
CA ASP A 30 2.28 -0.88 -12.63
C ASP A 30 3.53 -1.65 -13.08
N GLY A 31 3.43 -2.98 -13.21
CA GLY A 31 4.49 -3.86 -13.73
C GLY A 31 5.51 -4.32 -12.68
N LYS A 32 5.32 -4.05 -11.38
CA LYS A 32 6.28 -4.46 -10.34
C LYS A 32 6.01 -5.87 -9.81
N PRO A 33 7.03 -6.61 -9.34
CA PRO A 33 6.84 -7.93 -8.73
C PRO A 33 5.90 -7.89 -7.51
N ALA A 34 4.88 -8.75 -7.51
CA ALA A 34 3.84 -8.78 -6.47
C ALA A 34 3.41 -10.20 -6.05
N GLY A 35 4.01 -11.25 -6.64
CA GLY A 35 3.65 -12.65 -6.36
C GLY A 35 3.81 -13.06 -4.89
N ALA A 36 4.96 -12.76 -4.29
CA ALA A 36 5.22 -13.06 -2.88
C ALA A 36 4.31 -12.23 -1.96
N LEU A 37 4.07 -10.96 -2.30
CA LEU A 37 3.16 -10.08 -1.56
C LEU A 37 1.72 -10.63 -1.53
N TYR A 38 1.23 -11.14 -2.67
CA TYR A 38 -0.08 -11.79 -2.75
C TYR A 38 -0.16 -13.04 -1.87
N GLY A 39 0.85 -13.92 -1.98
CA GLY A 39 0.90 -15.15 -1.19
C GLY A 39 0.97 -14.86 0.30
N PHE A 40 1.79 -13.89 0.68
CA PHE A 40 1.89 -13.42 2.05
C PHE A 40 0.55 -12.93 2.59
N ALA A 41 -0.14 -12.05 1.86
CA ALA A 41 -1.48 -11.57 2.23
C ALA A 41 -2.47 -12.73 2.42
N ARG A 42 -2.48 -13.69 1.50
CA ARG A 42 -3.34 -14.88 1.56
C ARG A 42 -3.03 -15.76 2.77
N MET A 43 -1.76 -15.94 3.09
CA MET A 43 -1.33 -16.75 4.23
C MET A 43 -1.75 -16.11 5.56
N LEU A 44 -1.57 -14.79 5.72
CA LEU A 44 -2.03 -14.05 6.90
C LEU A 44 -3.56 -14.15 7.08
N LEU A 45 -4.33 -13.89 6.02
CA LEU A 45 -5.78 -14.04 6.05
C LEU A 45 -6.23 -15.48 6.34
N SER A 46 -5.47 -16.48 5.88
CA SER A 46 -5.74 -17.89 6.18
C SER A 46 -5.59 -18.18 7.68
N ILE A 47 -4.56 -17.62 8.33
CA ILE A 47 -4.37 -17.75 9.77
C ILE A 47 -5.56 -17.16 10.53
N LEU A 48 -5.95 -15.93 10.19
CA LEU A 48 -7.09 -15.26 10.82
C LEU A 48 -8.40 -16.04 10.65
N LYS A 49 -8.67 -16.54 9.44
CA LYS A 49 -9.89 -17.30 9.15
C LYS A 49 -9.96 -18.64 9.89
N LYS A 50 -8.83 -19.35 9.99
CA LYS A 50 -8.78 -20.71 10.55
C LYS A 50 -8.61 -20.74 12.06
N HIS A 51 -7.76 -19.86 12.59
CA HIS A 51 -7.38 -19.88 14.00
C HIS A 51 -8.08 -18.80 14.83
N LYS A 52 -8.62 -17.74 14.19
CA LYS A 52 -9.32 -16.63 14.83
C LYS A 52 -8.62 -16.11 16.09
N PRO A 53 -7.33 -15.74 15.99
CA PRO A 53 -6.57 -15.33 17.16
C PRO A 53 -7.10 -14.00 17.71
N GLU A 54 -7.10 -13.84 19.03
CA GLU A 54 -7.48 -12.59 19.69
C GLU A 54 -6.45 -11.48 19.44
N ARG A 55 -5.18 -11.86 19.31
CA ARG A 55 -4.06 -10.98 18.98
C ARG A 55 -3.17 -11.60 17.90
N MET A 56 -2.65 -10.78 17.01
CA MET A 56 -1.74 -11.18 15.94
C MET A 56 -0.76 -10.05 15.63
N ALA A 57 0.52 -10.38 15.51
CA ALA A 57 1.54 -9.46 15.07
C ALA A 57 2.49 -10.14 14.10
N VAL A 58 3.02 -9.37 13.15
CA VAL A 58 4.04 -9.84 12.22
C VAL A 58 5.39 -9.19 12.56
N VAL A 59 6.42 -10.02 12.65
CA VAL A 59 7.78 -9.58 12.95
C VAL A 59 8.60 -9.63 11.66
N PHE A 60 9.39 -8.58 11.44
CA PHE A 60 10.25 -8.45 10.26
C PHE A 60 11.71 -8.31 10.67
N ASP A 61 12.61 -8.82 9.83
CA ASP A 61 14.04 -8.51 9.97
C ASP A 61 14.28 -7.02 9.71
N SER A 62 15.18 -6.43 10.51
CA SER A 62 15.72 -5.12 10.20
C SER A 62 16.81 -5.21 9.13
N PRO A 63 16.89 -4.26 8.19
CA PRO A 63 18.07 -4.11 7.35
C PRO A 63 19.31 -3.80 8.19
N GLY A 64 20.47 -4.24 7.71
CA GLY A 64 21.78 -3.94 8.32
C GLY A 64 22.42 -5.11 9.08
N LYS A 65 23.60 -4.85 9.63
CA LYS A 65 24.31 -5.80 10.50
C LYS A 65 23.79 -5.69 11.94
N ASN A 66 23.79 -6.80 12.65
CA ASN A 66 23.46 -6.90 14.07
C ASN A 66 24.69 -7.30 14.90
N PHE A 67 24.52 -7.46 16.22
CA PHE A 67 25.60 -7.85 17.12
C PHE A 67 26.28 -9.18 16.72
N ARG A 68 25.54 -10.15 16.17
CA ARG A 68 26.10 -11.45 15.75
C ARG A 68 27.17 -11.28 14.65
N HIS A 69 26.97 -10.32 13.74
CA HIS A 69 27.95 -10.02 12.68
C HIS A 69 29.21 -9.33 13.24
N SER A 70 29.06 -8.54 14.30
CA SER A 70 30.20 -7.92 14.99
C SER A 70 31.01 -8.95 15.78
N GLU A 71 30.34 -9.93 16.37
CA GLU A 71 30.95 -11.01 17.16
C GLU A 71 31.58 -12.09 16.27
N TYR A 72 30.97 -12.39 15.12
CA TYR A 72 31.46 -13.40 14.19
C TYR A 72 31.18 -12.99 12.75
N SER A 73 32.22 -12.52 12.06
CA SER A 73 32.12 -11.95 10.72
C SER A 73 31.64 -12.94 9.65
N ALA A 74 31.81 -14.24 9.88
CA ALA A 74 31.39 -15.28 8.96
C ALA A 74 29.93 -15.73 9.19
N TYR A 75 29.23 -15.20 10.20
CA TYR A 75 27.81 -15.50 10.46
C TYR A 75 26.95 -15.18 9.24
N LYS A 76 26.14 -16.15 8.79
CA LYS A 76 25.27 -16.06 7.59
C LYS A 76 26.00 -15.65 6.29
N ALA A 77 27.34 -15.62 6.26
CA ALA A 77 28.13 -15.11 5.13
C ALA A 77 28.04 -16.00 3.88
N ASN A 78 27.63 -17.26 4.04
CA ASN A 78 27.42 -18.23 2.97
C ASN A 78 25.98 -18.21 2.42
N ARG A 79 25.08 -17.36 2.94
CA ARG A 79 23.73 -17.23 2.38
C ARG A 79 23.81 -16.52 1.02
N PRO A 80 23.25 -17.09 -0.06
CA PRO A 80 23.25 -16.43 -1.36
C PRO A 80 22.47 -15.12 -1.28
N ALA A 81 22.89 -14.13 -2.08
CA ALA A 81 22.16 -12.88 -2.19
C ALA A 81 20.72 -13.17 -2.67
N PRO A 82 19.69 -12.61 -2.02
CA PRO A 82 18.32 -12.81 -2.44
C PRO A 82 18.07 -12.19 -3.82
N ASP A 83 17.16 -12.80 -4.59
CA ASP A 83 16.71 -12.30 -5.89
C ASP A 83 16.22 -10.85 -5.77
N GLU A 84 16.60 -9.97 -6.71
CA GLU A 84 16.22 -8.55 -6.68
C GLU A 84 14.69 -8.34 -6.62
N THR A 85 13.92 -9.22 -7.26
CA THR A 85 12.46 -9.18 -7.23
C THR A 85 11.90 -9.55 -5.86
N LEU A 86 12.61 -10.41 -5.10
CA LEU A 86 12.27 -10.72 -3.71
C LEU A 86 12.67 -9.56 -2.80
N VAL A 87 13.85 -8.95 -3.00
CA VAL A 87 14.28 -7.77 -2.24
C VAL A 87 13.26 -6.64 -2.33
N PHE A 88 12.78 -6.35 -3.55
CA PHE A 88 11.72 -5.35 -3.76
C PHE A 88 10.45 -5.71 -2.96
N GLN A 89 10.03 -6.97 -2.97
CA GLN A 89 8.82 -7.39 -2.26
C GLN A 89 9.00 -7.39 -0.74
N LEU A 90 10.17 -7.78 -0.21
CA LEU A 90 10.50 -7.67 1.22
C LEU A 90 10.42 -6.21 1.70
N GLN A 91 10.88 -5.25 0.90
CA GLN A 91 10.78 -3.83 1.22
C GLN A 91 9.33 -3.30 1.28
N ASN A 92 8.39 -4.01 0.66
CA ASN A 92 6.97 -3.61 0.57
C ASN A 92 6.03 -4.45 1.45
N MET A 93 6.54 -5.46 2.17
CA MET A 93 5.69 -6.38 2.94
C MET A 93 4.96 -5.72 4.12
N SER A 94 5.52 -4.67 4.71
CA SER A 94 4.84 -3.87 5.76
C SER A 94 3.60 -3.13 5.22
N GLY A 95 3.58 -2.80 3.93
CA GLY A 95 2.40 -2.26 3.26
C GLY A 95 1.26 -3.28 3.20
N ILE A 96 1.57 -4.58 3.13
CA ILE A 96 0.59 -5.67 3.12
C ILE A 96 -0.04 -5.81 4.51
N THR A 97 0.75 -5.91 5.58
CA THR A 97 0.23 -6.02 6.95
C THR A 97 -0.61 -4.81 7.31
N LYS A 98 -0.14 -3.59 6.98
CA LYS A 98 -0.90 -2.35 7.16
C LYS A 98 -2.21 -2.35 6.36
N GLY A 99 -2.18 -2.76 5.09
CA GLY A 99 -3.38 -2.81 4.24
C GLY A 99 -4.40 -3.85 4.68
N LEU A 100 -3.96 -4.92 5.36
CA LEU A 100 -4.82 -5.89 6.00
C LEU A 100 -5.31 -5.43 7.37
N GLY A 101 -4.67 -4.48 8.04
CA GLY A 101 -5.01 -4.11 9.43
C GLY A 101 -4.44 -5.09 10.45
N ILE A 102 -3.21 -5.57 10.22
CA ILE A 102 -2.48 -6.46 11.12
C ILE A 102 -1.23 -5.71 11.60
N ALA A 103 -0.98 -5.72 12.91
CA ALA A 103 0.21 -5.12 13.49
C ALA A 103 1.49 -5.73 12.92
N SER A 104 2.50 -4.90 12.72
CA SER A 104 3.81 -5.38 12.34
C SER A 104 4.93 -4.53 12.92
N ILE A 105 6.05 -5.16 13.21
CA ILE A 105 7.18 -4.54 13.91
C ILE A 105 8.52 -5.03 13.36
N SER A 106 9.50 -4.14 13.34
CA SER A 106 10.92 -4.44 13.16
C SER A 106 11.75 -3.63 14.17
N ALA A 107 12.94 -4.10 14.52
CA ALA A 107 13.83 -3.43 15.46
C ALA A 107 15.24 -3.25 14.85
N PRO A 108 15.69 -2.01 14.60
CA PRO A 108 17.02 -1.74 14.11
C PRO A 108 18.13 -2.40 14.93
N GLY A 109 19.02 -3.14 14.27
CA GLY A 109 20.14 -3.83 14.92
C GLY A 109 19.81 -5.18 15.55
N PHE A 110 18.55 -5.65 15.45
CA PHE A 110 18.09 -6.93 15.96
C PHE A 110 17.44 -7.77 14.85
N GLU A 111 17.43 -9.09 15.01
CA GLU A 111 16.76 -10.02 14.08
C GLU A 111 15.29 -10.19 14.46
N ALA A 112 14.48 -10.67 13.50
CA ALA A 112 13.08 -10.99 13.76
C ALA A 112 12.92 -12.01 14.90
N ASP A 113 13.87 -12.94 15.03
CA ASP A 113 13.83 -13.98 16.06
C ASP A 113 14.03 -13.43 17.48
N ASP A 114 14.92 -12.45 17.65
CA ASP A 114 15.13 -11.77 18.94
C ASP A 114 13.89 -10.97 19.35
N LEU A 115 13.28 -10.30 18.38
CA LEU A 115 12.05 -9.55 18.62
C LEU A 115 10.88 -10.49 18.94
N THR A 116 10.79 -11.64 18.26
CA THR A 116 9.83 -12.71 18.54
C THR A 116 10.01 -13.27 19.96
N ALA A 117 11.25 -13.54 20.36
CA ALA A 117 11.59 -14.00 21.70
C ALA A 117 11.18 -12.98 22.79
N SER A 118 11.45 -11.70 22.53
CA SER A 118 11.09 -10.60 23.45
C SER A 118 9.57 -10.38 23.53
N MET A 119 8.84 -10.52 22.42
CA MET A 119 7.38 -10.49 22.40
C MET A 119 6.78 -11.67 23.15
N ALA A 120 7.32 -12.88 22.94
CA ALA A 120 6.87 -14.07 23.66
C ALA A 120 7.05 -13.88 25.17
N GLU A 121 8.21 -13.39 25.61
CA GLU A 121 8.48 -13.11 27.02
C GLU A 121 7.54 -12.04 27.60
N LYS A 122 7.27 -10.94 26.86
CA LYS A 122 6.37 -9.85 27.28
C LYS A 122 4.92 -10.31 27.49
N PHE A 123 4.44 -11.25 26.67
CA PHE A 123 3.00 -11.57 26.59
C PHE A 123 2.61 -12.96 27.12
N LYS A 124 3.56 -13.84 27.46
CA LYS A 124 3.28 -15.24 27.86
C LYS A 124 2.41 -15.39 29.11
N ASP A 125 2.40 -14.40 30.00
CA ASP A 125 1.57 -14.44 31.21
C ASP A 125 0.09 -14.16 30.90
N THR A 126 -0.18 -13.50 29.77
CA THR A 126 -1.53 -13.07 29.35
C THR A 126 -2.12 -14.01 28.27
N TYR A 127 -1.27 -14.52 27.36
CA TYR A 127 -1.70 -15.24 26.17
C TYR A 127 -1.09 -16.64 26.08
N ASP A 128 -1.83 -17.57 25.46
CA ASP A 128 -1.22 -18.75 24.86
C ASP A 128 -0.65 -18.36 23.49
N ILE A 129 0.66 -18.49 23.32
CA ILE A 129 1.41 -17.91 22.20
C ILE A 129 1.71 -18.98 21.15
N TYR A 130 1.41 -18.65 19.91
CA TYR A 130 1.73 -19.44 18.73
C TYR A 130 2.70 -18.66 17.85
N ILE A 131 3.97 -19.06 17.88
CA ILE A 131 5.00 -18.51 17.01
C ILE A 131 4.92 -19.22 15.67
N VAL A 132 4.50 -18.51 14.63
CA VAL A 132 4.26 -19.06 13.30
C VAL A 132 5.53 -18.94 12.46
N SER A 133 6.39 -19.94 12.56
CA SER A 133 7.63 -20.05 11.77
C SER A 133 7.99 -21.51 11.50
N ALA A 134 8.89 -21.71 10.54
CA ALA A 134 9.56 -22.99 10.29
C ALA A 134 10.98 -23.03 10.85
N ASP A 135 11.48 -21.91 11.39
CA ASP A 135 12.82 -21.84 11.97
C ASP A 135 12.89 -22.70 13.23
N LYS A 136 13.95 -23.52 13.31
CA LYS A 136 14.20 -24.39 14.45
C LYS A 136 14.77 -23.60 15.63
N ASP A 137 15.39 -22.45 15.40
CA ASP A 137 16.08 -21.68 16.44
C ASP A 137 15.10 -21.16 17.50
N LEU A 138 13.86 -20.90 17.07
CA LEU A 138 12.73 -20.52 17.93
C LEU A 138 12.26 -21.65 18.86
N CYS A 139 12.68 -22.90 18.64
CA CYS A 139 12.32 -24.02 19.53
C CYS A 139 12.82 -23.81 20.97
N GLN A 140 13.85 -22.98 21.18
CA GLN A 140 14.34 -22.61 22.50
C GLN A 140 13.34 -21.80 23.35
N LEU A 141 12.28 -21.28 22.72
CA LEU A 141 11.23 -20.49 23.38
C LEU A 141 10.06 -21.33 23.85
N VAL A 142 9.97 -22.61 23.44
CA VAL A 142 8.82 -23.47 23.71
C VAL A 142 8.70 -23.79 25.20
N ASP A 143 7.50 -23.62 25.73
CA ASP A 143 7.14 -24.02 27.09
C ASP A 143 5.64 -24.40 27.15
N GLU A 144 5.02 -24.33 28.33
CA GLU A 144 3.59 -24.60 28.50
C GLU A 144 2.70 -23.60 27.75
N ARG A 145 3.18 -22.36 27.56
CA ARG A 145 2.45 -21.22 26.99
C ARG A 145 2.85 -20.90 25.57
N VAL A 146 4.10 -21.16 25.19
CA VAL A 146 4.66 -20.83 23.89
C VAL A 146 4.82 -22.09 23.05
N LYS A 147 4.21 -22.09 21.86
CA LYS A 147 4.27 -23.20 20.90
C LYS A 147 4.77 -22.70 19.54
N ILE A 148 5.48 -23.54 18.80
CA ILE A 148 5.84 -23.24 17.41
C ILE A 148 4.77 -23.83 16.49
N PHE A 149 4.16 -23.01 15.65
CA PHE A 149 3.24 -23.45 14.62
C PHE A 149 3.90 -23.42 13.24
N ASN A 150 4.20 -24.61 12.71
CA ASN A 150 4.63 -24.75 11.33
C ASN A 150 3.41 -24.80 10.40
N ASP A 151 3.00 -23.62 9.92
CA ASP A 151 1.85 -23.48 9.04
C ASP A 151 1.97 -24.27 7.72
N ALA A 152 3.18 -24.50 7.19
CA ALA A 152 3.35 -25.28 5.97
C ALA A 152 2.96 -26.75 6.17
N LYS A 153 3.41 -27.34 7.28
CA LYS A 153 3.17 -28.74 7.63
C LYS A 153 1.88 -28.95 8.43
N LYS A 154 1.24 -27.86 8.88
CA LYS A 154 0.09 -27.88 9.79
C LYS A 154 0.38 -28.61 11.11
N ILE A 155 1.61 -28.47 11.61
CA ILE A 155 2.09 -29.09 12.85
C ILE A 155 2.31 -28.00 13.90
N ILE A 156 1.81 -28.22 15.11
CA ILE A 156 2.13 -27.43 16.30
C ILE A 156 3.12 -28.24 17.12
N MET A 157 4.22 -27.62 17.54
CA MET A 157 5.25 -28.23 18.38
C MET A 157 5.22 -27.54 19.76
N GLY A 158 4.87 -28.31 20.79
CA GLY A 158 5.05 -27.97 22.20
C GLY A 158 6.22 -28.75 22.80
N THR A 159 6.27 -28.80 24.14
CA THR A 159 7.41 -29.39 24.87
C THR A 159 7.65 -30.86 24.52
N GLU A 160 6.58 -31.64 24.34
CA GLU A 160 6.65 -33.07 24.02
C GLU A 160 7.18 -33.31 22.61
N GLU A 161 6.66 -32.58 21.61
CA GLU A 161 7.07 -32.72 20.22
C GLU A 161 8.52 -32.26 20.00
N ILE A 162 8.99 -31.25 20.74
CA ILE A 162 10.40 -30.84 20.73
C ILE A 162 11.29 -31.96 21.29
N MET A 163 10.89 -32.56 22.41
CA MET A 163 11.63 -33.68 23.01
C MET A 163 11.67 -34.90 22.09
N GLU A 164 10.55 -35.27 21.46
CA GLU A 164 10.49 -36.39 20.52
C GLU A 164 11.38 -36.16 19.29
N LYS A 165 11.35 -34.94 18.74
CA LYS A 165 12.06 -34.62 17.50
C LYS A 165 13.56 -34.43 17.67
N TYR A 166 14.00 -33.80 18.77
CA TYR A 166 15.39 -33.41 18.97
C TYR A 166 16.09 -34.18 20.10
N GLY A 167 15.33 -34.87 20.95
CA GLY A 167 15.85 -35.60 22.12
C GLY A 167 16.28 -34.70 23.27
N VAL A 168 15.96 -33.40 23.23
CA VAL A 168 16.31 -32.41 24.25
C VAL A 168 15.12 -31.51 24.55
N ARG A 169 15.05 -30.98 25.78
CA ARG A 169 14.02 -30.00 26.16
C ARG A 169 14.32 -28.63 25.56
N ALA A 170 13.31 -27.79 25.39
CA ALA A 170 13.45 -26.43 24.86
C ALA A 170 14.51 -25.59 25.61
N VAL A 171 14.52 -25.67 26.95
CA VAL A 171 15.52 -25.00 27.81
C VAL A 171 16.97 -25.46 27.56
N GLN A 172 17.17 -26.62 26.93
CA GLN A 172 18.47 -27.17 26.58
C GLN A 172 18.78 -27.03 25.08
N PHE A 173 17.84 -26.51 24.29
CA PHE A 173 17.94 -26.49 22.84
C PHE A 173 19.10 -25.61 22.36
N CYS A 174 19.32 -24.48 23.03
CA CYS A 174 20.44 -23.58 22.77
C CYS A 174 21.79 -24.29 22.97
N ASP A 175 21.95 -25.01 24.07
CA ASP A 175 23.18 -25.77 24.36
C ASP A 175 23.40 -26.89 23.33
N TRP A 176 22.33 -27.61 22.99
CA TRP A 176 22.37 -28.65 21.97
C TRP A 176 22.79 -28.08 20.60
N GLN A 177 22.17 -26.98 20.17
CA GLN A 177 22.48 -26.35 18.88
C GLN A 177 23.90 -25.78 18.84
N ALA A 178 24.40 -25.24 19.95
CA ALA A 178 25.76 -24.76 20.06
C ALA A 178 26.81 -25.88 19.97
N LEU A 179 26.48 -27.10 20.40
CA LEU A 179 27.34 -28.27 20.19
C LEU A 179 27.29 -28.78 18.75
N VAL A 180 26.11 -28.81 18.14
CA VAL A 180 25.91 -29.33 16.76
C VAL A 180 26.43 -28.36 15.69
N GLY A 181 26.30 -27.06 15.93
CA GLY A 181 26.51 -26.01 14.93
C GLY A 181 25.36 -25.90 13.92
N ASP A 182 25.50 -24.97 12.98
CA ASP A 182 24.58 -24.80 11.87
C ASP A 182 25.31 -24.35 10.61
N LYS A 183 25.36 -25.23 9.61
CA LYS A 183 26.01 -24.93 8.33
C LYS A 183 25.26 -23.86 7.53
N SER A 184 23.94 -23.76 7.66
CA SER A 184 23.13 -22.75 6.95
C SER A 184 23.52 -21.33 7.36
N ASP A 185 23.79 -21.15 8.65
CA ASP A 185 24.11 -19.85 9.26
C ASP A 185 25.60 -19.69 9.58
N ASN A 186 26.39 -20.65 9.10
CA ASN A 186 27.82 -20.76 9.31
C ASN A 186 28.25 -20.78 10.79
N ILE A 187 27.39 -21.30 11.67
CA ILE A 187 27.67 -21.48 13.10
C ILE A 187 28.60 -22.70 13.26
N PRO A 188 29.80 -22.54 13.83
CA PRO A 188 30.86 -23.54 13.75
C PRO A 188 30.60 -24.81 14.58
N GLY A 189 29.98 -24.66 15.76
CA GLY A 189 29.72 -25.77 16.68
C GLY A 189 30.97 -26.50 17.18
N GLY A 190 30.77 -27.71 17.69
CA GLY A 190 31.83 -28.63 18.12
C GLY A 190 32.31 -29.51 16.98
N ALA A 191 33.60 -29.44 16.63
CA ALA A 191 34.14 -30.21 15.52
C ALA A 191 33.99 -31.73 15.76
N GLY A 192 33.24 -32.39 14.86
CA GLY A 192 32.99 -33.83 14.96
C GLY A 192 32.00 -34.23 16.06
N ILE A 193 31.18 -33.29 16.55
CA ILE A 193 30.05 -33.52 17.47
C ILE A 193 28.74 -33.30 16.70
N GLY A 194 28.13 -34.39 16.23
CA GLY A 194 26.84 -34.34 15.54
C GLY A 194 25.63 -34.40 16.49
N PRO A 195 24.39 -34.34 15.97
CA PRO A 195 23.15 -34.37 16.75
C PRO A 195 23.09 -35.44 17.83
N LYS A 196 23.44 -36.70 17.50
CA LYS A 196 23.42 -37.81 18.47
C LYS A 196 24.41 -37.61 19.62
N GLY A 197 25.60 -37.08 19.31
CA GLY A 197 26.62 -36.80 20.32
C GLY A 197 26.21 -35.65 21.24
N ALA A 198 25.66 -34.58 20.66
CA ALA A 198 25.13 -33.46 21.43
C ALA A 198 23.96 -33.89 22.33
N THR A 199 22.99 -34.65 21.82
CA THR A 199 21.85 -35.15 22.62
C THR A 199 22.32 -36.00 23.80
N ALA A 200 23.30 -36.89 23.60
CA ALA A 200 23.86 -37.71 24.69
C ALA A 200 24.52 -36.83 25.78
N LEU A 201 25.36 -35.88 25.36
CA LEU A 201 26.03 -34.94 26.28
C LEU A 201 25.02 -34.09 27.06
N ILE A 202 24.02 -33.53 26.39
CA ILE A 202 23.00 -32.68 27.02
C ILE A 202 22.07 -33.48 27.94
N SER A 203 21.78 -34.74 27.60
CA SER A 203 20.98 -35.63 28.45
C SER A 203 21.71 -35.98 29.74
N GLU A 204 23.03 -36.20 29.68
CA GLU A 204 23.85 -36.60 30.83
C GLU A 204 24.25 -35.40 31.72
N TYR A 205 24.67 -34.30 31.10
CA TYR A 205 25.27 -33.16 31.82
C TYR A 205 24.33 -31.96 31.95
N GLY A 206 23.26 -31.89 31.16
CA GLY A 206 22.25 -30.83 31.23
C GLY A 206 22.56 -29.58 30.40
N SER A 207 23.76 -29.01 30.51
CA SER A 207 24.20 -27.77 29.84
C SER A 207 25.66 -27.83 29.38
N ILE A 208 26.07 -26.90 28.51
CA ILE A 208 27.48 -26.77 28.09
C ILE A 208 28.41 -26.51 29.28
N GLU A 209 28.02 -25.65 30.22
CA GLU A 209 28.83 -25.31 31.39
C GLU A 209 29.13 -26.57 32.22
N ASN A 210 28.11 -27.37 32.51
CA ASN A 210 28.25 -28.61 33.29
C ASN A 210 29.13 -29.64 32.58
N ILE A 211 29.11 -29.69 31.23
CA ILE A 211 30.00 -30.58 30.45
C ILE A 211 31.46 -30.19 30.70
N TYR A 212 31.78 -28.89 30.71
CA TYR A 212 33.16 -28.43 30.92
C TYR A 212 33.59 -28.45 32.38
N GLU A 213 32.67 -28.27 33.33
CA GLU A 213 32.96 -28.48 34.77
C GLU A 213 33.30 -29.94 35.08
N LYS A 214 32.65 -30.89 34.37
CA LYS A 214 32.85 -32.34 34.54
C LYS A 214 33.58 -32.96 33.35
N ILE A 215 34.46 -32.20 32.70
CA ILE A 215 35.08 -32.62 31.44
C ILE A 215 35.86 -33.93 31.57
N ASP A 216 36.41 -34.20 32.76
CA ASP A 216 37.18 -35.41 33.06
C ASP A 216 36.32 -36.68 33.13
N SER A 217 35.01 -36.58 33.38
CA SER A 217 34.10 -37.73 33.34
C SER A 217 33.60 -38.05 31.93
N VAL A 218 33.83 -37.17 30.96
CA VAL A 218 33.42 -37.39 29.57
C VAL A 218 34.36 -38.42 28.91
N LYS A 219 33.79 -39.32 28.11
CA LYS A 219 34.52 -40.33 27.33
C LYS A 219 35.67 -39.69 26.54
N GLU A 220 36.87 -40.27 26.62
CA GLU A 220 38.12 -39.73 26.07
C GLU A 220 38.01 -39.19 24.64
N SER A 221 37.40 -39.97 23.74
CA SER A 221 37.24 -39.59 22.32
C SER A 221 36.37 -38.34 22.10
N LEU A 222 35.42 -38.06 22.99
CA LEU A 222 34.56 -36.88 22.97
C LEU A 222 35.21 -35.72 23.73
N ARG A 223 35.87 -36.03 24.86
CA ARG A 223 36.62 -35.06 25.67
C ARG A 223 37.65 -34.28 24.85
N GLN A 224 38.47 -34.98 24.05
CA GLN A 224 39.45 -34.32 23.19
C GLN A 224 38.81 -33.34 22.18
N LYS A 225 37.66 -33.72 21.59
CA LYS A 225 36.92 -32.87 20.64
C LYS A 225 36.32 -31.63 21.30
N LEU A 226 35.75 -31.80 22.50
CA LEU A 226 35.19 -30.71 23.30
C LEU A 226 36.27 -29.70 23.68
N ILE A 227 37.40 -30.18 24.22
CA ILE A 227 38.54 -29.32 24.57
C ILE A 227 39.04 -28.55 23.33
N ALA A 228 39.23 -29.24 22.21
CA ALA A 228 39.72 -28.61 20.97
C ALA A 228 38.72 -27.62 20.34
N SER A 229 37.42 -27.74 20.63
CA SER A 229 36.36 -26.90 20.06
C SER A 229 35.73 -25.94 21.07
N LYS A 230 36.32 -25.78 22.25
CA LYS A 230 35.72 -25.04 23.38
C LYS A 230 35.28 -23.63 22.96
N ASP A 231 36.19 -22.86 22.40
CA ASP A 231 35.91 -21.46 22.03
C ASP A 231 34.83 -21.38 20.95
N ASN A 232 34.84 -22.28 19.96
CA ASN A 232 33.80 -22.35 18.94
C ASN A 232 32.43 -22.71 19.50
N ILE A 233 32.36 -23.60 20.50
CA ILE A 233 31.11 -24.01 21.14
C ILE A 233 30.53 -22.85 21.96
N PHE A 234 31.35 -22.15 22.75
CA PHE A 234 30.89 -20.98 23.52
C PHE A 234 30.51 -19.81 22.61
N LEU A 235 31.26 -19.57 21.53
CA LEU A 235 30.87 -18.60 20.50
C LEU A 235 29.54 -19.00 19.85
N SER A 236 29.38 -20.28 19.48
CA SER A 236 28.13 -20.79 18.90
C SER A 236 26.95 -20.60 19.86
N LYS A 237 27.14 -20.87 21.16
CA LYS A 237 26.13 -20.63 22.20
C LYS A 237 25.71 -19.16 22.23
N LYS A 238 26.66 -18.24 22.21
CA LYS A 238 26.37 -16.79 22.15
C LYS A 238 25.60 -16.40 20.89
N LEU A 239 25.94 -16.98 19.74
CA LEU A 239 25.29 -16.68 18.46
C LEU A 239 23.86 -17.24 18.38
N VAL A 240 23.58 -18.43 18.90
CA VAL A 240 22.24 -19.07 18.81
C VAL A 240 21.29 -18.67 19.94
N THR A 241 21.78 -18.05 21.00
CA THR A 241 20.94 -17.53 22.07
C THR A 241 20.12 -16.33 21.56
N LEU A 242 18.80 -16.40 21.70
CA LEU A 242 17.90 -15.29 21.35
C LEU A 242 17.80 -14.27 22.50
N LEU A 243 17.80 -12.99 22.14
CA LEU A 243 17.58 -11.91 23.11
C LEU A 243 16.09 -11.82 23.47
N LYS A 244 15.78 -11.72 24.77
CA LYS A 244 14.39 -11.63 25.27
C LYS A 244 14.01 -10.24 25.79
N ASN A 245 14.88 -9.26 25.60
CA ASN A 245 14.77 -7.91 26.13
C ASN A 245 14.88 -6.83 25.04
N VAL A 246 14.63 -7.18 23.78
CA VAL A 246 14.54 -6.21 22.69
C VAL A 246 13.30 -5.32 22.93
N PRO A 247 13.39 -4.00 22.76
CA PRO A 247 12.23 -3.12 22.91
C PRO A 247 11.08 -3.49 21.98
N VAL A 248 9.89 -3.73 22.56
CA VAL A 248 8.64 -4.03 21.85
C VAL A 248 7.64 -2.88 22.09
N PRO A 249 7.63 -1.84 21.22
CA PRO A 249 6.66 -0.73 21.26
C PRO A 249 5.29 -1.12 20.67
N LEU A 250 4.80 -2.32 21.01
CA LEU A 250 3.43 -2.75 20.72
C LEU A 250 2.76 -3.08 22.04
N ASP A 251 1.57 -2.52 22.24
CA ASP A 251 0.70 -2.86 23.36
C ASP A 251 -0.40 -3.83 22.91
N ASP A 252 -1.20 -4.25 23.89
CA ASP A 252 -2.20 -5.29 23.69
C ASP A 252 -3.20 -4.95 22.58
N GLU A 253 -3.74 -3.73 22.58
CA GLU A 253 -4.76 -3.32 21.61
C GLU A 253 -4.19 -3.16 20.18
N ASP A 254 -2.90 -2.81 20.04
CA ASP A 254 -2.26 -2.69 18.72
C ASP A 254 -2.29 -4.02 17.97
N MET A 255 -2.13 -5.12 18.69
CA MET A 255 -2.08 -6.46 18.11
C MET A 255 -3.46 -7.05 17.79
N LYS A 256 -4.56 -6.32 18.01
CA LYS A 256 -5.90 -6.78 17.63
C LYS A 256 -6.08 -6.66 16.11
N PRO A 257 -6.32 -7.76 15.37
CA PRO A 257 -6.53 -7.67 13.92
C PRO A 257 -7.81 -6.89 13.59
N ASP A 258 -7.71 -5.91 12.70
CA ASP A 258 -8.83 -5.12 12.19
C ASP A 258 -8.92 -5.24 10.66
N ILE A 259 -9.40 -6.40 10.19
CA ILE A 259 -9.49 -6.68 8.75
C ILE A 259 -10.56 -5.83 8.11
N ASN A 260 -10.12 -4.82 7.37
CA ASN A 260 -11.02 -3.88 6.74
C ASN A 260 -11.31 -4.20 5.27
N PRO A 261 -12.53 -4.63 4.85
CA PRO A 261 -12.78 -4.99 3.46
C PRO A 261 -12.42 -3.89 2.46
N VAL A 262 -12.66 -2.61 2.79
CA VAL A 262 -12.28 -1.48 1.93
C VAL A 262 -10.76 -1.36 1.80
N SER A 263 -10.02 -1.55 2.90
CA SER A 263 -8.55 -1.51 2.89
C SER A 263 -7.96 -2.70 2.14
N VAL A 264 -8.56 -3.88 2.31
CA VAL A 264 -8.18 -5.09 1.56
C VAL A 264 -8.45 -4.92 0.07
N VAL A 265 -9.57 -4.29 -0.32
CA VAL A 265 -9.87 -3.96 -1.72
C VAL A 265 -8.87 -2.94 -2.28
N THR A 266 -8.56 -1.87 -1.55
CA THR A 266 -7.56 -0.87 -1.98
C THR A 266 -6.17 -1.49 -2.14
N LEU A 267 -5.76 -2.35 -1.20
CA LEU A 267 -4.53 -3.11 -1.28
C LEU A 267 -4.53 -4.02 -2.52
N ALA A 268 -5.65 -4.70 -2.75
CA ALA A 268 -5.82 -5.59 -3.89
C ALA A 268 -5.80 -4.84 -5.23
N GLU A 269 -6.33 -3.62 -5.30
CA GLU A 269 -6.23 -2.78 -6.49
C GLU A 269 -4.80 -2.31 -6.74
N THR A 270 -4.12 -1.85 -5.69
CA THR A 270 -2.74 -1.35 -5.75
C THR A 270 -1.80 -2.41 -6.30
N TRP A 271 -1.91 -3.65 -5.81
CA TRP A 271 -0.99 -4.73 -6.15
C TRP A 271 -1.55 -5.73 -7.17
N GLY A 272 -2.78 -5.53 -7.68
CA GLY A 272 -3.38 -6.38 -8.70
C GLY A 272 -3.92 -7.73 -8.20
N PHE A 273 -4.30 -7.83 -6.92
CA PHE A 273 -4.83 -9.05 -6.31
C PHE A 273 -6.31 -9.28 -6.65
N ALA A 274 -6.62 -9.58 -7.91
CA ALA A 274 -7.98 -9.74 -8.42
C ALA A 274 -8.89 -10.65 -7.56
N SER A 275 -8.33 -11.75 -7.04
CA SER A 275 -9.08 -12.67 -6.17
C SER A 275 -9.46 -12.04 -4.82
N LEU A 276 -8.57 -11.25 -4.20
CA LEU A 276 -8.88 -10.57 -2.95
C LEU A 276 -9.86 -9.42 -3.17
N LYS A 277 -9.70 -8.68 -4.28
CA LYS A 277 -10.66 -7.67 -4.69
C LYS A 277 -12.06 -8.26 -4.86
N LYS A 278 -12.19 -9.42 -5.48
CA LYS A 278 -13.48 -10.11 -5.64
C LYS A 278 -14.06 -10.59 -4.30
N GLU A 279 -13.21 -11.17 -3.44
CA GLU A 279 -13.63 -11.75 -2.16
C GLU A 279 -14.11 -10.69 -1.15
N TYR A 280 -13.45 -9.52 -1.12
CA TYR A 280 -13.78 -8.42 -0.21
C TYR A 280 -14.57 -7.29 -0.87
N GLY A 281 -14.76 -7.33 -2.19
CA GLY A 281 -15.52 -6.34 -2.97
C GLY A 281 -17.02 -6.63 -3.07
N GLY A 282 -17.51 -7.73 -2.48
CA GLY A 282 -18.92 -7.95 -2.18
C GLY A 282 -19.18 -7.48 -0.75
N ALA A 283 -20.04 -6.48 -0.57
CA ALA A 283 -20.34 -5.89 0.74
C ALA A 283 -20.68 -6.94 1.81
N PRO A 284 -20.17 -6.75 3.05
CA PRO A 284 -21.06 -6.26 4.09
C PRO A 284 -20.47 -5.10 4.91
N ALA A 285 -21.41 -4.31 5.45
CA ALA A 285 -21.22 -3.18 6.36
C ALA A 285 -20.23 -3.49 7.50
N TYR A 286 -19.39 -2.50 7.81
CA TYR A 286 -18.40 -2.59 8.87
C TYR A 286 -19.06 -2.52 10.25
N ALA A 287 -18.79 -3.52 11.08
CA ALA A 287 -19.02 -3.47 12.52
C ALA A 287 -17.67 -3.27 13.24
N GLY A 288 -17.56 -2.20 14.03
CA GLY A 288 -16.71 -2.18 15.22
C GLY A 288 -15.49 -1.27 15.23
N ALA A 289 -15.68 0.01 15.56
CA ALA A 289 -14.87 0.74 16.54
C ALA A 289 -15.74 1.86 17.13
N GLU A 290 -16.08 1.79 18.41
CA GLU A 290 -16.86 2.83 19.08
C GLU A 290 -16.03 4.12 19.16
N SER A 291 -16.32 5.06 18.24
CA SER A 291 -16.08 6.48 18.44
C SER A 291 -17.24 7.06 19.28
N PRO A 292 -17.07 8.24 19.93
CA PRO A 292 -18.11 8.83 20.77
C PRO A 292 -19.42 8.90 19.99
N LYS A 293 -20.45 8.18 20.47
CA LYS A 293 -21.79 8.18 19.88
C LYS A 293 -22.41 9.54 20.14
N ILE A 294 -22.18 10.51 19.25
CA ILE A 294 -23.08 11.65 19.08
C ILE A 294 -24.32 11.09 18.36
N SER A 295 -25.52 11.37 18.85
CA SER A 295 -26.78 10.83 18.33
C SER A 295 -26.87 10.95 16.79
N HIS A 296 -26.96 9.80 16.11
CA HIS A 296 -26.84 9.65 14.65
C HIS A 296 -28.18 9.80 13.90
N GLU A 297 -29.10 10.64 14.38
CA GLU A 297 -30.27 10.98 13.57
C GLU A 297 -29.85 11.99 12.50
N SER A 298 -30.33 11.83 11.27
CA SER A 298 -30.36 12.97 10.35
C SER A 298 -31.03 14.11 11.10
N PRO A 299 -30.49 15.35 11.06
CA PRO A 299 -31.28 16.47 11.50
C PRO A 299 -32.62 16.39 10.75
N GLN A 300 -33.74 16.42 11.46
CA GLN A 300 -35.04 16.52 10.80
C GLN A 300 -35.04 17.85 10.03
N CYS A 301 -34.82 17.76 8.73
CA CYS A 301 -34.72 18.91 7.86
C CYS A 301 -36.00 19.03 7.05
N LEU A 302 -36.52 20.26 6.94
CA LEU A 302 -37.62 20.57 6.06
C LEU A 302 -37.08 20.95 4.67
N TYR A 303 -37.58 20.29 3.63
CA TYR A 303 -37.26 20.67 2.26
C TYR A 303 -37.85 22.05 1.93
N THR A 304 -37.09 22.88 1.22
CA THR A 304 -37.54 24.22 0.80
C THR A 304 -37.06 24.56 -0.61
N ASP A 305 -37.95 25.15 -1.41
CA ASP A 305 -37.62 25.75 -2.70
C ASP A 305 -37.16 27.21 -2.57
N ASP A 306 -37.32 27.82 -1.39
CA ASP A 306 -36.86 29.17 -1.10
C ASP A 306 -35.39 29.16 -0.69
N VAL A 307 -34.52 29.27 -1.69
CA VAL A 307 -33.06 29.33 -1.48
C VAL A 307 -32.59 30.62 -0.82
N SER A 308 -33.40 31.70 -0.83
CA SER A 308 -33.05 32.97 -0.19
C SER A 308 -32.92 32.84 1.33
N PHE A 309 -33.57 31.83 1.91
CA PHE A 309 -33.44 31.45 3.31
C PHE A 309 -31.97 31.21 3.72
N PHE A 310 -31.18 30.57 2.86
CA PHE A 310 -29.80 30.19 3.18
C PHE A 310 -28.86 31.38 3.33
N LYS A 311 -29.20 32.54 2.76
CA LYS A 311 -28.44 33.81 2.92
C LYS A 311 -28.37 34.30 4.37
N LYS A 312 -29.30 33.83 5.22
CA LYS A 312 -29.41 34.21 6.63
C LYS A 312 -28.80 33.19 7.59
N CYS A 313 -28.27 32.07 7.07
CA CYS A 313 -27.68 31.02 7.89
C CYS A 313 -26.25 31.40 8.30
N GLU A 314 -25.88 31.18 9.57
CA GLU A 314 -24.49 31.35 10.01
C GLU A 314 -23.57 30.28 9.39
N SER A 315 -24.10 29.08 9.17
CA SER A 315 -23.37 28.00 8.51
C SER A 315 -24.23 27.26 7.52
N LEU A 316 -23.61 26.88 6.40
CA LEU A 316 -24.26 26.27 5.26
C LEU A 316 -23.41 25.11 4.73
N ALA A 317 -24.03 23.96 4.54
CA ALA A 317 -23.42 22.81 3.89
C ALA A 317 -23.79 22.80 2.41
N ILE A 318 -22.79 22.69 1.52
CA ILE A 318 -22.96 22.68 0.06
C ILE A 318 -22.30 21.44 -0.53
N ARG A 319 -23.08 20.66 -1.28
CA ARG A 319 -22.61 19.42 -1.94
C ARG A 319 -22.99 19.43 -3.42
N PHE A 320 -22.05 19.08 -4.27
CA PHE A 320 -22.30 18.86 -5.70
C PHE A 320 -22.71 17.39 -5.90
N ALA A 321 -23.83 17.17 -6.58
CA ALA A 321 -24.34 15.84 -6.93
C ALA A 321 -23.91 15.45 -8.34
N ASP A 322 -23.26 14.29 -8.49
CA ASP A 322 -22.67 13.85 -9.76
C ASP A 322 -23.31 12.60 -10.38
N GLY A 323 -23.12 12.46 -11.69
CA GLY A 323 -23.29 11.23 -12.47
C GLY A 323 -22.30 11.22 -13.65
N LYS A 324 -22.73 10.85 -14.86
CA LYS A 324 -21.92 11.07 -16.08
C LYS A 324 -21.67 12.56 -16.38
N LYS A 325 -22.49 13.45 -15.81
CA LYS A 325 -22.39 14.92 -15.78
C LYS A 325 -22.84 15.39 -14.39
N LEU A 326 -22.57 16.65 -14.04
CA LEU A 326 -23.11 17.28 -12.82
C LEU A 326 -24.64 17.20 -12.85
N LYS A 327 -25.27 16.60 -11.84
CA LYS A 327 -26.72 16.41 -11.70
C LYS A 327 -27.39 17.54 -10.93
N GLY A 328 -26.70 18.16 -9.97
CA GLY A 328 -27.30 19.18 -9.13
C GLY A 328 -26.40 19.67 -8.01
N ILE A 329 -26.94 20.58 -7.19
CA ILE A 329 -26.27 21.11 -6.00
C ILE A 329 -27.27 21.10 -4.85
N ALA A 330 -26.84 20.54 -3.73
CA ALA A 330 -27.62 20.44 -2.50
C ALA A 330 -27.14 21.45 -1.44
N PHE A 331 -28.10 21.90 -0.63
CA PHE A 331 -27.90 22.84 0.47
C PHE A 331 -28.48 22.29 1.75
N ALA A 332 -27.83 22.56 2.88
CA ALA A 332 -28.40 22.38 4.19
C ALA A 332 -27.96 23.48 5.16
N GLY A 333 -28.89 24.03 5.92
CA GLY A 333 -28.63 25.08 6.91
C GLY A 333 -29.91 25.48 7.64
N GLY A 334 -29.82 25.95 8.89
CA GLY A 334 -30.96 26.45 9.64
C GLY A 334 -32.14 25.47 9.79
N GLY A 335 -31.89 24.16 9.78
CA GLY A 335 -32.92 23.12 9.82
C GLY A 335 -33.67 22.88 8.51
N LYS A 336 -33.20 23.44 7.39
CA LYS A 336 -33.79 23.25 6.07
C LYS A 336 -32.79 22.68 5.07
N VAL A 337 -33.31 22.00 4.05
CA VAL A 337 -32.54 21.45 2.93
C VAL A 337 -33.14 21.86 1.59
N SER A 338 -32.32 21.92 0.54
CA SER A 338 -32.78 22.19 -0.82
C SER A 338 -31.88 21.47 -1.83
N PHE A 339 -32.42 21.13 -3.00
CA PHE A 339 -31.67 20.50 -4.09
C PHE A 339 -32.04 21.13 -5.44
N ALA A 340 -31.03 21.66 -6.13
CA ALA A 340 -31.15 22.27 -7.46
C ALA A 340 -30.65 21.30 -8.53
N ASP A 341 -31.50 20.90 -9.49
CA ASP A 341 -31.13 20.02 -10.63
C ASP A 341 -30.54 20.84 -11.79
N THR A 342 -29.45 20.36 -12.41
CA THR A 342 -28.76 21.03 -13.53
C THR A 342 -29.43 20.88 -14.88
N MET A 343 -30.37 19.93 -15.07
CA MET A 343 -31.09 19.73 -16.33
C MET A 343 -32.19 20.78 -16.57
N GLN A 344 -32.54 21.58 -15.55
CA GLN A 344 -33.41 22.74 -15.68
C GLN A 344 -32.53 23.97 -15.92
N THR A 345 -32.09 24.12 -17.17
CA THR A 345 -31.37 25.30 -17.67
C THR A 345 -32.21 26.56 -17.43
N GLU A 346 -31.65 27.53 -16.70
CA GLU A 346 -32.28 28.74 -16.13
C GLU A 346 -33.03 28.50 -14.80
N LEU A 347 -32.25 28.39 -13.71
CA LEU A 347 -32.77 28.29 -12.34
C LEU A 347 -33.36 29.64 -11.87
N ASP A 348 -34.61 29.91 -12.25
CA ASP A 348 -35.50 30.84 -11.56
C ASP A 348 -36.28 30.04 -10.50
N PHE A 349 -35.78 30.04 -9.26
CA PHE A 349 -36.55 29.60 -8.11
C PHE A 349 -37.55 30.71 -7.82
N GLY A 350 -38.85 30.42 -7.84
CA GLY A 350 -39.91 31.41 -7.71
C GLY A 350 -39.64 32.52 -6.67
N ALA A 351 -40.10 33.73 -7.00
CA ALA A 351 -39.80 35.07 -6.44
C ALA A 351 -38.87 35.95 -7.32
N GLY A 352 -38.42 35.46 -8.48
CA GLY A 352 -37.68 36.27 -9.47
C GLY A 352 -36.22 36.52 -9.08
N GLU A 353 -35.64 35.64 -8.26
CA GLU A 353 -34.24 35.72 -7.83
C GLU A 353 -33.44 34.51 -8.34
N SER A 354 -32.51 34.77 -9.25
CA SER A 354 -31.70 33.71 -9.87
C SER A 354 -30.85 32.96 -8.84
N TYR A 355 -30.81 31.63 -8.94
CA TYR A 355 -29.95 30.76 -8.15
C TYR A 355 -28.48 31.21 -8.07
N LYS A 356 -27.95 31.67 -9.22
CA LYS A 356 -26.60 32.19 -9.33
C LYS A 356 -26.38 33.40 -8.44
N LYS A 357 -27.39 34.29 -8.35
CA LYS A 357 -27.35 35.48 -7.49
C LYS A 357 -27.32 35.08 -6.01
N THR A 358 -28.13 34.09 -5.62
CA THR A 358 -28.12 33.58 -4.23
C THR A 358 -26.79 32.96 -3.86
N LEU A 359 -26.22 32.12 -4.73
CA LEU A 359 -24.87 31.57 -4.52
C LEU A 359 -23.81 32.67 -4.45
N ALA A 360 -23.87 33.66 -5.34
CA ALA A 360 -22.94 34.78 -5.34
C ALA A 360 -22.99 35.55 -4.02
N GLU A 361 -24.18 35.86 -3.52
CA GLU A 361 -24.37 36.52 -2.23
C GLU A 361 -23.89 35.67 -1.06
N ILE A 362 -24.12 34.35 -1.10
CA ILE A 362 -23.64 33.42 -0.08
C ILE A 362 -22.11 33.42 -0.04
N PHE A 363 -21.45 33.12 -1.17
CA PHE A 363 -19.99 33.02 -1.24
C PHE A 363 -19.29 34.36 -0.96
N ALA A 364 -19.93 35.49 -1.32
CA ALA A 364 -19.40 36.82 -1.05
C ALA A 364 -19.60 37.30 0.40
N ASN A 365 -20.32 36.54 1.24
CA ASN A 365 -20.60 36.92 2.63
C ASN A 365 -19.60 36.26 3.60
N PRO A 366 -18.74 37.05 4.29
CA PRO A 366 -17.76 36.51 5.24
C PRO A 366 -18.39 35.93 6.51
N GLU A 367 -19.64 36.31 6.84
CA GLU A 367 -20.34 35.82 8.02
C GLU A 367 -20.89 34.39 7.85
N ILE A 368 -20.97 33.90 6.61
CA ILE A 368 -21.45 32.54 6.31
C ILE A 368 -20.26 31.58 6.27
N LYS A 369 -20.30 30.55 7.12
CA LYS A 369 -19.31 29.47 7.15
C LYS A 369 -19.79 28.29 6.31
N ILE A 370 -19.02 27.94 5.28
CA ILE A 370 -19.38 26.89 4.32
C ILE A 370 -18.70 25.58 4.68
N VAL A 371 -19.46 24.49 4.64
CA VAL A 371 -18.98 23.11 4.80
C VAL A 371 -19.22 22.36 3.51
N THR A 372 -18.23 21.63 3.01
CA THR A 372 -18.33 20.86 1.77
C THR A 372 -17.42 19.65 1.82
N ASP A 373 -17.64 18.69 0.92
CA ASP A 373 -16.74 17.57 0.67
C ASP A 373 -15.79 17.80 -0.53
N ASP A 374 -15.92 18.92 -1.25
CA ASP A 374 -15.00 19.28 -2.34
C ASP A 374 -14.94 20.82 -2.52
N SER A 375 -14.04 21.46 -1.77
CA SER A 375 -13.82 22.91 -1.81
C SER A 375 -13.33 23.40 -3.16
N LYS A 376 -12.53 22.60 -3.87
CA LYS A 376 -11.98 22.95 -5.17
C LYS A 376 -13.08 23.16 -6.21
N ARG A 377 -14.18 22.41 -6.13
CA ARG A 377 -15.36 22.66 -6.97
C ARG A 377 -16.04 23.99 -6.68
N ILE A 378 -16.14 24.39 -5.41
CA ILE A 378 -16.67 25.70 -5.04
C ILE A 378 -15.80 26.80 -5.63
N PHE A 379 -14.47 26.70 -5.47
CA PHE A 379 -13.52 27.65 -6.03
C PHE A 379 -13.65 27.73 -7.57
N ASN A 380 -13.61 26.59 -8.25
CA ASN A 380 -13.78 26.53 -9.71
C ASN A 380 -15.12 27.16 -10.15
N TYR A 381 -16.24 26.82 -9.50
CA TYR A 381 -17.54 27.41 -9.81
C TYR A 381 -17.52 28.95 -9.70
N CYS A 382 -17.00 29.46 -8.59
CA CYS A 382 -16.95 30.89 -8.34
C CYS A 382 -16.02 31.62 -9.33
N PHE A 383 -14.89 31.03 -9.72
CA PHE A 383 -14.00 31.63 -10.72
C PHE A 383 -14.67 31.74 -12.10
N HIS A 384 -15.39 30.70 -12.54
CA HIS A 384 -16.12 30.74 -13.81
C HIS A 384 -17.26 31.75 -13.82
N GLU A 385 -17.94 31.93 -12.69
CA GLU A 385 -19.06 32.88 -12.54
C GLU A 385 -18.59 34.28 -12.09
N ASN A 386 -17.29 34.51 -11.95
CA ASN A 386 -16.69 35.76 -11.46
C ASN A 386 -17.26 36.23 -10.10
N ILE A 387 -17.44 35.28 -9.18
CA ILE A 387 -17.97 35.50 -7.83
C ILE A 387 -16.80 35.63 -6.84
N PRO A 388 -16.71 36.71 -6.05
CA PRO A 388 -15.72 36.80 -4.99
C PRO A 388 -16.08 35.87 -3.83
N ILE A 389 -15.10 35.09 -3.34
CA ILE A 389 -15.29 34.13 -2.26
C ILE A 389 -14.70 34.74 -0.98
N LYS A 390 -15.57 35.16 -0.07
CA LYS A 390 -15.20 35.71 1.25
C LYS A 390 -15.60 34.78 2.40
N SER A 391 -16.53 33.87 2.16
CA SER A 391 -16.94 32.85 3.13
C SER A 391 -15.78 31.90 3.46
N ALA A 392 -15.66 31.53 4.73
CA ALA A 392 -14.72 30.49 5.13
C ALA A 392 -15.23 29.12 4.67
N VAL A 393 -14.43 28.39 3.86
CA VAL A 393 -14.78 27.06 3.36
C VAL A 393 -14.05 25.97 4.15
N THR A 394 -14.79 24.99 4.66
CA THR A 394 -14.27 23.78 5.31
C THR A 394 -14.52 22.59 4.42
N ASP A 395 -13.44 21.98 3.96
CA ASP A 395 -13.43 20.75 3.15
C ASP A 395 -13.25 19.51 4.02
N LEU A 396 -14.25 18.63 4.02
CA LEU A 396 -14.26 17.38 4.77
C LEU A 396 -13.39 16.31 4.12
N SER A 397 -13.30 16.25 2.79
CA SER A 397 -12.47 15.25 2.11
C SER A 397 -10.98 15.51 2.35
N LEU A 398 -10.55 16.78 2.30
CA LEU A 398 -9.19 17.18 2.65
C LEU A 398 -8.90 16.90 4.12
N MET A 399 -9.81 17.24 5.03
CA MET A 399 -9.64 16.94 6.46
C MET A 399 -9.56 15.43 6.70
N GLY A 400 -10.35 14.64 5.98
CA GLY A 400 -10.31 13.18 5.99
C GLY A 400 -8.97 12.63 5.50
N TYR A 401 -8.39 13.23 4.46
CA TYR A 401 -7.07 12.86 3.94
C TYR A 401 -5.94 13.23 4.90
N VAL A 402 -6.04 14.36 5.59
CA VAL A 402 -5.08 14.75 6.64
C VAL A 402 -5.11 13.74 7.79
N ILE A 403 -6.30 13.34 8.26
CA ILE A 403 -6.47 12.31 9.30
C ILE A 403 -5.94 10.95 8.81
N ASP A 404 -6.13 10.65 7.52
CA ASP A 404 -5.89 9.34 6.93
C ASP A 404 -5.55 9.47 5.44
N SER A 405 -4.25 9.50 5.13
CA SER A 405 -3.72 9.81 3.79
C SER A 405 -3.99 8.75 2.72
N ARG A 406 -4.87 7.78 2.99
CA ARG A 406 -5.40 6.89 1.96
C ARG A 406 -6.18 7.71 0.92
N PRO A 407 -6.01 7.44 -0.39
CA PRO A 407 -6.81 8.08 -1.43
C PRO A 407 -8.31 7.83 -1.28
N ARG A 408 -9.13 8.70 -1.88
CA ARG A 408 -10.62 8.69 -1.81
C ARG A 408 -11.15 8.76 -0.38
N GLN A 409 -11.07 9.94 0.21
CA GLN A 409 -11.77 10.29 1.45
C GLN A 409 -13.08 11.04 1.12
N ASP A 410 -13.92 10.45 0.26
CA ASP A 410 -15.20 11.06 -0.15
C ASP A 410 -16.26 11.03 0.97
N LEU A 411 -17.35 11.78 0.79
CA LEU A 411 -18.42 11.86 1.78
C LEU A 411 -19.02 10.49 2.11
N VAL A 412 -19.13 9.58 1.14
CA VAL A 412 -19.69 8.23 1.34
C VAL A 412 -18.83 7.47 2.35
N ARG A 413 -17.52 7.43 2.11
CA ARG A 413 -16.55 6.78 2.99
C ARG A 413 -16.53 7.43 4.36
N LEU A 414 -16.48 8.76 4.42
CA LEU A 414 -16.42 9.48 5.69
C LEU A 414 -17.69 9.28 6.51
N SER A 415 -18.87 9.32 5.88
CA SER A 415 -20.17 9.08 6.52
C SER A 415 -20.28 7.66 7.06
N SER A 416 -19.88 6.68 6.27
CA SER A 416 -19.85 5.28 6.70
C SER A 416 -18.90 5.08 7.87
N LYS A 417 -17.68 5.65 7.78
CA LYS A 417 -16.62 5.49 8.78
C LYS A 417 -16.92 6.18 10.11
N TYR A 418 -17.47 7.39 10.08
CA TYR A 418 -17.58 8.24 11.27
C TYR A 418 -19.01 8.43 11.78
N LEU A 419 -20.02 8.23 10.94
CA LEU A 419 -21.43 8.37 11.31
C LEU A 419 -22.22 7.05 11.24
N ALA A 420 -21.58 5.94 10.88
CA ALA A 420 -22.24 4.63 10.67
C ALA A 420 -23.44 4.70 9.71
N ARG A 421 -23.38 5.62 8.74
CA ARG A 421 -24.45 5.84 7.77
C ARG A 421 -23.96 5.53 6.37
N ASP A 422 -24.68 4.63 5.70
CA ASP A 422 -24.49 4.37 4.28
C ASP A 422 -25.30 5.38 3.48
N ILE A 423 -24.60 6.14 2.63
CA ILE A 423 -25.17 7.12 1.70
C ILE A 423 -24.75 6.78 0.27
N SER A 424 -24.62 5.49 -0.04
CA SER A 424 -24.38 5.01 -1.40
C SER A 424 -25.31 5.74 -2.38
N GLU A 425 -24.77 6.26 -3.49
CA GLU A 425 -25.46 7.13 -4.45
C GLU A 425 -26.92 6.70 -4.70
N THR A 426 -27.87 7.44 -4.11
CA THR A 426 -29.29 7.37 -4.47
C THR A 426 -29.62 8.53 -5.40
N ASP A 427 -30.58 8.33 -6.31
CA ASP A 427 -30.96 9.33 -7.31
C ASP A 427 -32.12 10.23 -6.84
N GLN A 428 -32.33 10.40 -5.53
CA GLN A 428 -33.47 11.12 -4.98
C GLN A 428 -33.09 12.53 -4.46
N LYS A 429 -33.93 13.54 -4.76
CA LYS A 429 -33.69 14.94 -4.35
C LYS A 429 -33.58 15.12 -2.83
N GLU A 430 -34.46 14.44 -2.08
CA GLU A 430 -34.47 14.49 -0.61
C GLU A 430 -33.19 13.91 -0.02
N ASP A 431 -32.60 12.90 -0.66
CA ASP A 431 -31.37 12.27 -0.21
C ASP A 431 -30.16 13.20 -0.38
N PHE A 432 -30.01 13.91 -1.50
CA PHE A 432 -28.92 14.87 -1.68
C PHE A 432 -28.98 16.02 -0.66
N GLY A 433 -30.18 16.53 -0.35
CA GLY A 433 -30.38 17.51 0.71
C GLY A 433 -30.00 16.96 2.09
N ALA A 434 -30.43 15.74 2.40
CA ALA A 434 -30.08 15.06 3.65
C ALA A 434 -28.58 14.77 3.76
N GLU A 435 -27.92 14.38 2.66
CA GLU A 435 -26.47 14.19 2.57
C GLU A 435 -25.71 15.48 2.87
N ALA A 436 -26.17 16.61 2.33
CA ALA A 436 -25.60 17.91 2.66
C ALA A 436 -25.73 18.20 4.18
N ALA A 437 -26.89 17.89 4.78
CA ALA A 437 -27.11 18.10 6.21
C ALA A 437 -26.18 17.24 7.10
N LEU A 438 -25.81 16.03 6.66
CA LEU A 438 -24.87 15.16 7.39
C LEU A 438 -23.48 15.77 7.54
N MET A 439 -23.08 16.66 6.62
CA MET A 439 -21.75 17.29 6.65
C MET A 439 -21.50 18.10 7.93
N PHE A 440 -22.54 18.64 8.59
CA PHE A 440 -22.38 19.31 9.89
C PHE A 440 -21.97 18.35 11.02
N ASN A 441 -22.57 17.16 11.04
CA ASN A 441 -22.23 16.12 12.02
C ASN A 441 -20.81 15.61 11.75
N LEU A 442 -20.47 15.36 10.48
CA LEU A 442 -19.12 14.97 10.08
C LEU A 442 -18.09 16.03 10.45
N LYS A 443 -18.33 17.31 10.14
CA LYS A 443 -17.44 18.41 10.49
C LYS A 443 -17.07 18.37 11.96
N THR A 444 -18.07 18.24 12.84
CA THR A 444 -17.87 18.20 14.29
C THR A 444 -16.95 17.04 14.69
N VAL A 445 -17.19 15.84 14.17
CA VAL A 445 -16.37 14.65 14.46
C VAL A 445 -14.96 14.79 13.89
N MET A 446 -14.83 15.32 12.68
CA MET A 446 -13.56 15.43 11.97
C MET A 446 -12.66 16.53 12.54
N GLU A 447 -13.22 17.67 12.95
CA GLU A 447 -12.48 18.74 13.63
C GLU A 447 -11.91 18.23 14.96
N ALA A 448 -12.73 17.55 15.77
CA ALA A 448 -12.29 16.96 17.03
C ALA A 448 -11.16 15.93 16.82
N LYS A 449 -11.27 15.09 15.78
CA LYS A 449 -10.21 14.11 15.45
C LYS A 449 -8.93 14.78 14.94
N THR A 450 -9.07 15.77 14.08
CA THR A 450 -7.94 16.53 13.53
C THR A 450 -7.17 17.23 14.64
N GLU A 451 -7.88 17.83 15.60
CA GLU A 451 -7.31 18.47 16.78
C GLU A 451 -6.64 17.45 17.72
N ALA A 452 -7.33 16.36 18.06
CA ALA A 452 -6.78 15.31 18.93
C ALA A 452 -5.48 14.68 18.39
N MET A 453 -5.32 14.65 17.07
CA MET A 453 -4.10 14.14 16.41
C MET A 453 -3.02 15.20 16.20
N GLY A 454 -3.26 16.46 16.59
CA GLY A 454 -2.33 17.57 16.35
C GLY A 454 -2.18 17.96 14.88
N LEU A 455 -3.15 17.62 14.03
CA LEU A 455 -3.08 17.78 12.58
C LEU A 455 -3.76 19.08 12.07
N THR A 456 -4.36 19.87 12.97
CA THR A 456 -5.03 21.14 12.63
C THR A 456 -4.14 22.10 11.83
N PRO A 457 -2.84 22.28 12.15
CA PRO A 457 -1.96 23.13 11.35
C PRO A 457 -1.77 22.61 9.91
N ILE A 458 -1.67 21.31 9.70
CA ILE A 458 -1.51 20.72 8.36
C ILE A 458 -2.76 20.99 7.52
N TYR A 459 -3.94 20.77 8.08
CA TYR A 459 -5.19 21.07 7.38
C TYR A 459 -5.34 22.57 7.09
N ARG A 460 -5.18 23.42 8.11
CA ARG A 460 -5.45 24.86 8.03
C ARG A 460 -4.42 25.62 7.21
N ASP A 461 -3.13 25.31 7.39
CA ASP A 461 -2.03 26.12 6.87
C ASP A 461 -1.46 25.56 5.56
N ILE A 462 -1.77 24.30 5.20
CA ILE A 462 -1.26 23.64 3.99
C ILE A 462 -2.40 23.23 3.06
N GLU A 463 -3.21 22.22 3.43
CA GLU A 463 -4.17 21.62 2.49
C GLU A 463 -5.30 22.58 2.09
N LYS A 464 -5.86 23.31 3.06
CA LYS A 464 -6.96 24.26 2.83
C LYS A 464 -6.57 25.40 1.88
N PRO A 465 -5.47 26.16 2.08
CA PRO A 465 -5.06 27.20 1.13
C PRO A 465 -4.58 26.62 -0.21
N LEU A 466 -3.98 25.42 -0.21
CA LEU A 466 -3.56 24.77 -1.45
C LEU A 466 -4.73 24.47 -2.38
N ALA A 467 -5.90 24.10 -1.85
CA ALA A 467 -7.09 23.81 -2.66
C ALA A 467 -7.50 24.99 -3.57
N GLU A 468 -7.44 26.21 -3.06
CA GLU A 468 -7.74 27.44 -3.82
C GLU A 468 -6.67 27.71 -4.90
N VAL A 469 -5.39 27.54 -4.55
CA VAL A 469 -4.28 27.67 -5.51
C VAL A 469 -4.43 26.67 -6.65
N LEU A 470 -4.76 25.42 -6.34
CA LEU A 470 -5.00 24.39 -7.34
C LEU A 470 -6.18 24.77 -8.22
N ALA A 471 -7.32 25.17 -7.66
CA ALA A 471 -8.47 25.65 -8.45
C ALA A 471 -8.10 26.80 -9.39
N HIS A 472 -7.28 27.76 -8.95
CA HIS A 472 -6.77 28.81 -9.84
C HIS A 472 -5.96 28.24 -11.00
N MET A 473 -5.04 27.31 -10.73
CA MET A 473 -4.23 26.67 -11.77
C MET A 473 -5.10 25.89 -12.77
N GLU A 474 -6.17 25.23 -12.30
CA GLU A 474 -7.14 24.53 -13.15
C GLU A 474 -7.94 25.51 -14.01
N PHE A 475 -8.44 26.60 -13.41
CA PHE A 475 -9.23 27.63 -14.07
C PHE A 475 -8.44 28.33 -15.17
N TYR A 476 -7.22 28.80 -14.87
CA TYR A 476 -6.39 29.48 -15.86
C TYR A 476 -5.88 28.53 -16.95
N GLY A 477 -5.56 27.28 -16.61
CA GLY A 477 -5.00 26.32 -17.55
C GLY A 477 -3.65 26.76 -18.16
N VAL A 478 -3.20 26.02 -19.17
CA VAL A 478 -1.96 26.32 -19.91
C VAL A 478 -2.23 26.39 -21.40
N LYS A 479 -1.81 27.48 -22.05
CA LYS A 479 -1.99 27.69 -23.49
C LYS A 479 -1.20 26.66 -24.29
N LEU A 480 -1.84 26.11 -25.31
CA LEU A 480 -1.25 25.10 -26.18
C LEU A 480 -1.23 25.60 -27.63
N ASP A 481 -0.06 25.59 -28.25
CA ASP A 481 0.09 25.76 -29.69
C ASP A 481 -0.22 24.43 -30.40
N SER A 482 -1.50 24.22 -30.70
CA SER A 482 -2.00 23.03 -31.39
C SER A 482 -1.39 22.88 -32.78
N ALA A 483 -1.07 23.98 -33.48
CA ALA A 483 -0.51 23.91 -34.83
C ALA A 483 0.91 23.30 -34.81
N THR A 484 1.73 23.68 -33.82
CA THR A 484 3.05 23.06 -33.61
C THR A 484 2.92 21.56 -33.34
N LEU A 485 1.94 21.11 -32.55
CA LEU A 485 1.72 19.68 -32.30
C LEU A 485 1.19 18.92 -33.53
N GLU A 486 0.35 19.53 -34.35
CA GLU A 486 -0.14 18.93 -35.59
C GLU A 486 1.02 18.71 -36.58
N ILE A 487 1.89 19.71 -36.76
CA ILE A 487 3.10 19.59 -37.58
C ILE A 487 4.00 18.47 -37.03
N PHE A 488 4.18 18.43 -35.71
CA PHE A 488 4.97 17.38 -35.06
C PHE A 488 4.33 16.00 -35.22
N SER A 489 3.00 15.90 -35.20
CA SER A 489 2.28 14.64 -35.43
C SER A 489 2.54 14.09 -36.85
N VAL A 490 2.50 14.95 -37.87
CA VAL A 490 2.82 14.58 -39.26
C VAL A 490 4.28 14.13 -39.38
N PHE A 491 5.21 14.82 -38.71
CA PHE A 491 6.61 14.40 -38.65
C PHE A 491 6.76 13.01 -38.00
N LEU A 492 6.11 12.78 -36.86
CA LEU A 492 6.13 11.50 -36.16
C LEU A 492 5.53 10.39 -37.02
N GLU A 493 4.46 10.66 -37.76
CA GLU A 493 3.85 9.68 -38.66
C GLU A 493 4.83 9.20 -39.74
N LYS A 494 5.57 10.13 -40.35
CA LYS A 494 6.61 9.80 -41.33
C LYS A 494 7.74 8.97 -40.71
N GLU A 495 8.23 9.34 -39.53
CA GLU A 495 9.27 8.57 -38.82
C GLU A 495 8.78 7.17 -38.42
N ILE A 496 7.52 7.06 -37.97
CA ILE A 496 6.89 5.78 -37.63
C ILE A 496 6.81 4.87 -38.86
N ALA A 497 6.41 5.40 -40.02
CA ALA A 497 6.36 4.65 -41.27
C ALA A 497 7.75 4.14 -41.69
N GLN A 498 8.79 4.96 -41.57
CA GLN A 498 10.17 4.56 -41.88
C GLN A 498 10.68 3.46 -40.94
N VAL A 499 10.46 3.62 -39.62
CA VAL A 499 10.87 2.62 -38.63
C VAL A 499 10.10 1.32 -38.83
N ARG A 500 8.80 1.38 -39.16
CA ARG A 500 7.98 0.21 -39.51
C ARG A 500 8.56 -0.51 -40.72
N GLY A 501 8.93 0.20 -41.79
CA GLY A 501 9.57 -0.40 -42.97
C GLY A 501 10.83 -1.20 -42.60
N LYS A 502 11.70 -0.61 -41.77
CA LYS A 502 12.91 -1.28 -41.25
C LYS A 502 12.59 -2.52 -40.40
N ILE A 503 11.55 -2.45 -39.56
CA ILE A 503 11.14 -3.60 -38.73
C ILE A 503 10.66 -4.75 -39.62
N VAL A 504 9.83 -4.47 -40.63
CA VAL A 504 9.32 -5.48 -41.57
C VAL A 504 10.45 -6.11 -42.38
N GLU A 505 11.40 -5.30 -42.85
CA GLU A 505 12.60 -5.78 -43.55
C GLU A 505 13.44 -6.72 -42.66
N LEU A 506 13.72 -6.32 -41.42
CA LEU A 506 14.48 -7.12 -40.46
C LEU A 506 13.73 -8.40 -40.01
N ALA A 507 12.41 -8.36 -39.99
CA ALA A 507 11.57 -9.52 -39.67
C ALA A 507 11.40 -10.49 -40.85
N GLY A 508 11.61 -10.02 -42.08
CA GLY A 508 11.41 -10.77 -43.32
C GLY A 508 9.95 -11.14 -43.61
N GLU A 509 8.99 -10.54 -42.92
CA GLU A 509 7.55 -10.65 -43.17
C GLU A 509 6.80 -9.48 -42.51
N ASP A 510 5.60 -9.16 -43.01
CA ASP A 510 4.72 -8.19 -42.36
C ASP A 510 3.96 -8.84 -41.20
N PHE A 511 3.74 -8.07 -40.14
CA PHE A 511 3.06 -8.52 -38.92
C PHE A 511 2.53 -7.32 -38.12
N ASN A 512 1.64 -7.56 -37.15
CA ASN A 512 1.12 -6.49 -36.33
C ASN A 512 2.12 -6.07 -35.24
N ILE A 513 2.87 -4.99 -35.48
CA ILE A 513 3.88 -4.45 -34.55
C ILE A 513 3.26 -3.96 -33.23
N ASN A 514 1.97 -3.64 -33.21
CA ASN A 514 1.25 -3.25 -31.99
C ASN A 514 0.78 -4.47 -31.16
N SER A 515 0.81 -5.68 -31.72
CA SER A 515 0.47 -6.92 -31.03
C SER A 515 1.71 -7.49 -30.35
N ASN A 516 1.70 -7.55 -29.01
CA ASN A 516 2.79 -8.18 -28.27
C ASN A 516 2.98 -9.66 -28.65
N VAL A 517 1.89 -10.37 -29.00
CA VAL A 517 1.94 -11.77 -29.41
C VAL A 517 2.67 -11.92 -30.75
N ASP A 518 2.40 -11.04 -31.72
CA ASP A 518 3.06 -11.11 -33.02
C ASP A 518 4.54 -10.74 -32.91
N VAL A 519 4.86 -9.71 -32.11
CA VAL A 519 6.25 -9.33 -31.82
C VAL A 519 7.00 -10.48 -31.14
N GLN A 520 6.37 -11.19 -30.21
CA GLN A 520 6.96 -12.38 -29.55
C GLN A 520 7.27 -13.49 -30.56
N ARG A 521 6.32 -13.81 -31.43
CA ARG A 521 6.49 -14.82 -32.49
C ARG A 521 7.67 -14.49 -33.40
N ILE A 522 7.77 -13.25 -33.86
CA ILE A 522 8.87 -12.81 -34.73
C ILE A 522 10.22 -12.90 -34.00
N LEU A 523 10.33 -12.30 -32.81
CA LEU A 523 11.63 -12.22 -32.12
C LEU A 523 12.12 -13.58 -31.63
N PHE A 524 11.23 -14.39 -31.05
CA PHE A 524 11.65 -15.58 -30.29
C PHE A 524 11.44 -16.89 -31.03
N GLU A 525 10.42 -17.00 -31.90
CA GLU A 525 10.17 -18.23 -32.65
C GLU A 525 10.89 -18.21 -34.00
N LYS A 526 10.74 -17.13 -34.77
CA LYS A 526 11.32 -17.00 -36.11
C LYS A 526 12.81 -16.62 -36.06
N LEU A 527 13.13 -15.50 -35.43
CA LEU A 527 14.51 -14.98 -35.33
C LEU A 527 15.34 -15.68 -34.25
N LYS A 528 14.69 -16.49 -33.39
CA LYS A 528 15.33 -17.29 -32.33
C LYS A 528 16.23 -16.47 -31.40
N ILE A 529 15.87 -15.21 -31.15
CA ILE A 529 16.60 -14.34 -30.22
C ILE A 529 16.47 -14.93 -28.82
N VAL A 530 17.58 -15.01 -28.07
CA VAL A 530 17.58 -15.59 -26.73
C VAL A 530 17.04 -14.57 -25.73
N SER A 531 15.80 -14.75 -25.29
CA SER A 531 15.28 -13.93 -24.19
C SER A 531 15.91 -14.31 -22.86
N LYS A 532 16.54 -13.33 -22.18
CA LYS A 532 17.08 -13.46 -20.82
C LYS A 532 15.98 -13.53 -19.73
N LYS A 533 14.73 -13.13 -20.05
CA LYS A 533 13.58 -13.14 -19.11
C LYS A 533 12.37 -13.84 -19.75
N LYS A 534 11.87 -14.91 -19.13
CA LYS A 534 10.66 -15.66 -19.57
C LYS A 534 9.46 -15.35 -18.67
N THR A 535 8.28 -15.20 -19.27
CA THR A 535 6.98 -15.08 -18.58
C THR A 535 6.13 -16.33 -18.82
N LYS A 536 5.01 -16.45 -18.08
CA LYS A 536 4.08 -17.58 -18.19
C LYS A 536 3.45 -17.79 -19.59
N THR A 537 3.38 -16.74 -20.41
CA THR A 537 2.78 -16.76 -21.75
C THR A 537 3.82 -16.77 -22.88
N GLY A 538 5.12 -16.93 -22.56
CA GLY A 538 6.22 -16.84 -23.50
C GLY A 538 7.29 -15.82 -23.07
N ALA A 539 8.25 -15.52 -23.93
CA ALA A 539 9.25 -14.50 -23.63
C ALA A 539 8.62 -13.09 -23.66
N SER A 540 8.90 -12.23 -22.67
CA SER A 540 8.32 -10.87 -22.63
C SER A 540 8.93 -9.99 -23.73
N VAL A 541 8.14 -9.05 -24.25
CA VAL A 541 8.58 -8.01 -25.18
C VAL A 541 8.53 -6.63 -24.55
N ASP A 542 8.59 -6.52 -23.22
CA ASP A 542 8.55 -5.23 -22.53
C ASP A 542 9.79 -4.38 -22.82
N ALA A 543 9.72 -3.08 -22.50
CA ALA A 543 10.76 -2.12 -22.85
C ALA A 543 12.15 -2.49 -22.30
N GLU A 544 12.20 -3.18 -21.16
CA GLU A 544 13.46 -3.68 -20.57
C GLU A 544 14.03 -4.85 -21.38
N VAL A 545 13.21 -5.85 -21.72
CA VAL A 545 13.65 -7.03 -22.49
C VAL A 545 14.13 -6.62 -23.89
N LEU A 546 13.44 -5.69 -24.54
CA LEU A 546 13.90 -5.17 -25.83
C LEU A 546 15.23 -4.43 -25.69
N ARG A 547 15.48 -3.71 -24.59
CA ARG A 547 16.74 -2.98 -24.36
C ARG A 547 17.90 -3.95 -24.16
N ASP A 548 17.70 -5.00 -23.37
CA ASP A 548 18.73 -6.01 -23.10
C ASP A 548 19.21 -6.74 -24.37
N ASN A 549 18.33 -6.82 -25.38
CA ASN A 549 18.62 -7.48 -26.66
C ASN A 549 18.98 -6.51 -27.79
N ALA A 550 18.88 -5.20 -27.57
CA ALA A 550 19.02 -4.18 -28.62
C ALA A 550 20.44 -4.06 -29.20
N LEU A 551 21.47 -4.39 -28.42
CA LEU A 551 22.88 -4.32 -28.86
C LEU A 551 23.22 -5.36 -29.92
N GLU A 552 22.68 -6.58 -29.76
CA GLU A 552 22.97 -7.71 -30.64
C GLU A 552 21.90 -7.88 -31.74
N ASN A 553 20.71 -7.27 -31.55
CA ASN A 553 19.57 -7.47 -32.43
C ASN A 553 18.97 -6.11 -32.86
N PRO A 554 19.29 -5.64 -34.08
CA PRO A 554 18.82 -4.34 -34.59
C PRO A 554 17.29 -4.18 -34.58
N ILE A 555 16.53 -5.26 -34.76
CA ILE A 555 15.07 -5.24 -34.73
C ILE A 555 14.53 -4.80 -33.36
N CYS A 556 15.18 -5.20 -32.26
CA CYS A 556 14.79 -4.81 -30.91
C CYS A 556 14.99 -3.31 -30.67
N ALA A 557 16.08 -2.74 -31.18
CA ALA A 557 16.32 -1.29 -31.15
C ALA A 557 15.25 -0.52 -31.95
N GLN A 558 14.90 -1.01 -33.14
CA GLN A 558 13.84 -0.39 -33.96
C GLN A 558 12.45 -0.50 -33.28
N LEU A 559 12.12 -1.60 -32.62
CA LEU A 559 10.87 -1.76 -31.87
C LEU A 559 10.75 -0.78 -30.69
N ILE A 560 11.85 -0.52 -29.97
CA ILE A 560 11.88 0.51 -28.92
C ILE A 560 11.63 1.89 -29.52
N LYS A 561 12.31 2.21 -30.64
CA LYS A 561 12.13 3.47 -31.35
C LYS A 561 10.68 3.63 -31.80
N TYR A 562 10.10 2.59 -32.42
CA TYR A 562 8.70 2.57 -32.86
C TYR A 562 7.73 2.86 -31.72
N ARG A 563 7.82 2.13 -30.61
CA ARG A 563 6.90 2.30 -29.46
C ARG A 563 7.03 3.68 -28.83
N THR A 564 8.25 4.22 -28.78
CA THR A 564 8.49 5.57 -28.29
C THR A 564 7.79 6.58 -29.19
N LEU A 565 8.03 6.56 -30.49
CA LEU A 565 7.40 7.46 -31.46
C LEU A 565 5.87 7.32 -31.48
N ALA A 566 5.35 6.09 -31.48
CA ALA A 566 3.93 5.81 -31.48
C ALA A 566 3.22 6.36 -30.23
N LYS A 567 3.86 6.24 -29.04
CA LYS A 567 3.36 6.85 -27.81
C LYS A 567 3.43 8.38 -27.88
N MET A 568 4.52 8.94 -28.41
CA MET A 568 4.65 10.39 -28.58
C MET A 568 3.54 10.97 -29.45
N LYS A 569 3.19 10.27 -30.53
CA LYS A 569 2.12 10.66 -31.45
C LYS A 569 0.75 10.52 -30.78
N SER A 570 0.38 9.31 -30.37
CA SER A 570 -0.98 9.02 -29.91
C SER A 570 -1.34 9.65 -28.57
N THR A 571 -0.40 9.71 -27.62
CA THR A 571 -0.68 10.15 -26.25
C THR A 571 -0.53 11.66 -26.09
N TYR A 572 0.30 12.31 -26.92
CA TYR A 572 0.61 13.74 -26.76
C TYR A 572 0.27 14.54 -28.01
N ALA A 573 0.90 14.26 -29.15
CA ALA A 573 0.75 15.10 -30.35
C ALA A 573 -0.70 15.10 -30.89
N ASP A 574 -1.38 13.96 -30.87
CA ASP A 574 -2.78 13.84 -31.32
C ASP A 574 -3.78 14.15 -30.20
N ALA A 575 -3.51 13.67 -28.98
CA ALA A 575 -4.50 13.72 -27.91
C ALA A 575 -4.57 15.06 -27.18
N LEU A 576 -3.45 15.78 -27.01
CA LEU A 576 -3.47 17.06 -26.31
C LEU A 576 -4.28 18.13 -27.05
N PRO A 577 -4.14 18.33 -28.37
CA PRO A 577 -4.97 19.29 -29.11
C PRO A 577 -6.47 19.01 -28.98
N ALA A 578 -6.87 17.73 -28.93
CA ALA A 578 -8.27 17.33 -28.78
C ALA A 578 -8.85 17.60 -27.38
N LEU A 579 -8.01 17.91 -26.39
CA LEU A 579 -8.39 18.20 -25.01
C LEU A 579 -8.32 19.70 -24.67
N VAL A 580 -7.95 20.54 -25.63
CA VAL A 580 -7.92 21.99 -25.48
C VAL A 580 -9.34 22.53 -25.29
N GLY A 581 -9.51 23.39 -24.30
CA GLY A 581 -10.75 24.10 -24.00
C GLY A 581 -11.10 25.14 -25.07
N TYR A 582 -12.29 25.72 -24.95
CA TYR A 582 -12.77 26.76 -25.86
C TYR A 582 -11.90 28.03 -25.86
N ASP A 583 -11.10 28.22 -24.82
CA ASP A 583 -10.19 29.33 -24.59
C ASP A 583 -8.77 29.07 -25.13
N GLY A 584 -8.55 27.95 -25.81
CA GLY A 584 -7.25 27.57 -26.36
C GLY A 584 -6.26 27.02 -25.32
N ARG A 585 -6.75 26.64 -24.13
CA ARG A 585 -5.91 26.19 -23.01
C ARG A 585 -6.24 24.76 -22.58
N LEU A 586 -5.25 24.09 -22.00
CA LEU A 586 -5.41 22.81 -21.34
C LEU A 586 -5.71 23.02 -19.86
N HIS A 587 -6.85 22.50 -19.41
CA HIS A 587 -7.27 22.52 -18.01
C HIS A 587 -7.13 21.13 -17.43
N THR A 588 -6.02 20.88 -16.74
CA THR A 588 -5.84 19.62 -15.99
C THR A 588 -6.53 19.72 -14.63
N THR A 589 -6.88 18.58 -14.03
CA THR A 589 -7.34 18.49 -12.65
C THR A 589 -6.19 18.03 -11.74
N PHE A 590 -5.79 18.86 -10.77
CA PHE A 590 -4.79 18.54 -9.76
C PHE A 590 -5.42 17.92 -8.51
N ASN A 591 -4.94 16.77 -8.09
CA ASN A 591 -5.47 16.02 -6.94
C ASN A 591 -4.40 15.95 -5.84
N SER A 592 -4.62 16.66 -4.74
CA SER A 592 -3.77 16.60 -3.54
C SER A 592 -3.97 15.32 -2.74
N THR A 593 -5.18 14.75 -2.77
CA THR A 593 -5.55 13.52 -2.04
C THR A 593 -5.34 12.24 -2.85
N GLY A 594 -4.70 12.33 -4.02
CA GLY A 594 -4.58 11.21 -4.98
C GLY A 594 -3.43 10.25 -4.70
N THR A 595 -2.42 10.64 -3.91
CA THR A 595 -1.23 9.82 -3.65
C THR A 595 -0.98 9.66 -2.15
N LEU A 596 -0.41 8.53 -1.73
CA LEU A 596 0.01 8.31 -0.34
C LEU A 596 1.22 9.17 0.06
N THR A 597 1.98 9.65 -0.92
CA THR A 597 3.22 10.41 -0.71
C THR A 597 3.00 11.90 -0.45
N GLY A 598 1.75 12.38 -0.49
CA GLY A 598 1.41 13.81 -0.45
C GLY A 598 1.76 14.58 -1.72
N ARG A 599 2.19 13.90 -2.79
CA ARG A 599 2.46 14.52 -4.09
C ARG A 599 1.15 14.79 -4.83
N LEU A 600 1.08 15.94 -5.47
CA LEU A 600 0.01 16.25 -6.43
C LEU A 600 0.01 15.21 -7.54
N SER A 601 -1.18 14.85 -8.00
CA SER A 601 -1.37 14.06 -9.23
C SER A 601 -2.26 14.80 -10.22
N SER A 602 -1.99 14.71 -11.52
CA SER A 602 -2.81 15.36 -12.55
C SER A 602 -3.68 14.37 -13.31
N SER A 603 -4.92 14.76 -13.63
CA SER A 603 -5.84 13.97 -14.47
C SER A 603 -6.57 14.86 -15.47
N ARG A 604 -7.02 14.27 -16.58
CA ARG A 604 -7.85 14.92 -17.62
C ARG A 604 -7.33 16.28 -18.13
N PRO A 605 -6.17 16.37 -18.80
CA PRO A 605 -5.17 15.32 -19.08
C PRO A 605 -4.17 15.14 -17.93
N ASN A 606 -3.47 13.99 -17.91
CA ASN A 606 -2.37 13.77 -16.98
C ASN A 606 -1.07 14.40 -17.52
N LEU A 607 -0.83 15.65 -17.16
CA LEU A 607 0.35 16.42 -17.59
C LEU A 607 1.67 15.92 -16.98
N GLN A 608 1.64 15.21 -15.85
CA GLN A 608 2.84 14.66 -15.22
C GLN A 608 3.47 13.51 -16.02
N ASN A 609 2.70 12.88 -16.90
CA ASN A 609 3.21 11.83 -17.78
C ASN A 609 3.95 12.36 -19.01
N ILE A 610 4.02 13.69 -19.20
CA ILE A 610 4.77 14.27 -20.32
C ILE A 610 6.27 14.01 -20.09
N PRO A 611 6.99 13.40 -21.05
CA PRO A 611 8.40 13.09 -20.89
C PRO A 611 9.25 14.34 -20.57
N ALA A 612 10.19 14.20 -19.64
CA ALA A 612 11.00 15.32 -19.15
C ALA A 612 12.31 15.53 -19.93
N ARG A 613 12.81 14.52 -20.65
CA ARG A 613 14.14 14.52 -21.29
C ARG A 613 14.07 13.91 -22.69
N GLY A 614 14.97 14.37 -23.57
CA GLY A 614 15.10 13.92 -24.96
C GLY A 614 14.56 14.94 -25.97
N GLU A 615 15.06 14.90 -27.20
CA GLU A 615 14.70 15.86 -28.26
C GLU A 615 13.20 15.86 -28.56
N LEU A 616 12.60 14.67 -28.73
CA LEU A 616 11.15 14.53 -28.97
C LEU A 616 10.31 15.06 -27.80
N ALA A 617 10.81 14.98 -26.57
CA ALA A 617 10.15 15.55 -25.40
C ALA A 617 10.23 17.07 -25.41
N GLY A 618 11.35 17.63 -25.87
CA GLY A 618 11.54 19.05 -26.10
C GLY A 618 10.50 19.60 -27.09
N GLU A 619 10.27 18.91 -28.21
CA GLU A 619 9.28 19.35 -29.20
C GLU A 619 7.84 19.41 -28.64
N ILE A 620 7.40 18.42 -27.86
CA ILE A 620 6.09 18.47 -27.21
C ILE A 620 6.01 19.64 -26.22
N ARG A 621 7.08 19.87 -25.45
CA ARG A 621 7.11 20.92 -24.43
C ARG A 621 7.13 22.33 -25.03
N LYS A 622 7.70 22.52 -26.22
CA LYS A 622 7.66 23.79 -26.96
C LYS A 622 6.24 24.23 -27.32
N ALA A 623 5.31 23.29 -27.45
CA ALA A 623 3.91 23.61 -27.72
C ALA A 623 3.19 24.22 -26.50
N PHE A 624 3.74 24.12 -25.29
CA PHE A 624 3.21 24.82 -24.13
C PHE A 624 3.78 26.23 -24.11
N VAL A 625 2.96 27.21 -24.45
CA VAL A 625 3.39 28.60 -24.68
C VAL A 625 2.77 29.56 -23.65
N CYS A 626 3.39 30.73 -23.49
CA CYS A 626 2.77 31.83 -22.75
C CYS A 626 1.75 32.58 -23.64
N ASP A 627 0.96 33.46 -23.03
CA ASP A 627 0.01 34.30 -23.77
C ASP A 627 0.65 35.19 -24.82
#